data_AF-A0A7Z9DVM6-F1
#
_entry.id   AF-A0A7Z9DVM6-F1
#
_cell.length_a   1.000
_cell.length_b   1.000
_cell.length_c   1.000
_cell.angle_alpha   90.00
_cell.angle_beta   90.00
_cell.angle_gamma   90.00
#
_symmetry.space_group_name_H-M   'P 1'
#
loop_
_entity.id
_entity.type
_entity.pdbx_description
1 polymer ?
#
loop_
_entity_poly.entity_id
_entity_poly.type
_entity_poly.pdbx_seq_one_letter_code
_entity_poly.pdbx_strand_id
1 'polypeptide(L)' 'MQHYSYRIVVCTLCLIAIISLSGGIYLSIIDKPIPESLIALGGNAIGALAGLLAPSPIRHNSD' A
#
# COMPACT_ATOMS: atom_id res chain seq x y z
N MET A 1 -7.50 22.11 15.29
CA MET A 1 -7.36 20.86 16.07
C MET A 1 -7.50 19.57 15.24
N GLN A 2 -7.56 19.60 13.88
CA GLN A 2 -7.74 18.39 13.05
C GLN A 2 -6.43 17.80 12.48
N HIS A 3 -5.34 18.57 12.45
CA HIS A 3 -4.06 18.15 11.84
C HIS A 3 -3.37 16.99 12.58
N TYR A 4 -3.61 16.81 13.87
CA TYR A 4 -2.90 15.83 14.69
C TYR A 4 -3.34 14.39 14.40
N SER A 5 -4.65 14.15 14.25
CA SER A 5 -5.20 12.83 13.96
C SER A 5 -4.73 12.29 12.61
N TYR A 6 -4.66 13.14 11.58
CA TYR A 6 -4.15 12.76 10.28
C TYR A 6 -2.68 12.33 10.34
N ARG A 7 -1.83 13.07 11.07
CA ARG A 7 -0.41 12.73 11.24
C ARG A 7 -0.22 11.42 12.00
N ILE A 8 -1.03 11.16 13.03
CA ILE A 8 -0.99 9.91 13.80
C ILE A 8 -1.33 8.71 12.90
N VAL A 9 -2.43 8.79 12.15
CA VAL A 9 -2.85 7.69 11.25
C VAL A 9 -1.79 7.44 10.18
N VAL A 10 -1.24 8.49 9.57
CA VAL A 10 -0.17 8.36 8.57
C VAL A 10 1.10 7.76 9.18
N CYS A 11 1.50 8.14 10.39
CA CYS A 11 2.63 7.53 11.09
C CYS A 11 2.39 6.05 11.38
N THR A 12 1.20 5.69 11.87
CA THR A 12 0.86 4.29 12.17
C THR A 12 0.83 3.45 10.90
N LEU A 13 0.22 3.95 9.81
CA LEU A 13 0.21 3.27 8.52
C LEU A 13 1.62 3.12 7.93
N CYS A 14 2.46 4.14 8.04
CA CYS A 14 3.85 4.11 7.59
C CYS A 14 4.66 3.07 8.37
N LEU A 15 4.52 3.05 9.70
CA LEU A 15 5.17 2.05 10.55
C LEU A 15 4.71 0.63 10.22
N ILE A 16 3.41 0.41 10.04
CA ILE A 16 2.86 -0.89 9.65
C ILE A 16 3.41 -1.32 8.28
N ALA A 17 3.47 -0.42 7.31
CA ALA A 17 4.04 -0.68 5.99
C ALA A 17 5.53 -1.05 6.08
N ILE A 18 6.32 -0.31 6.86
CA ILE A 18 7.75 -0.58 7.08
C ILE A 18 7.96 -1.91 7.80
N ILE A 19 7.16 -2.23 8.82
CA ILE A 19 7.25 -3.48 9.57
C ILE A 19 6.83 -4.68 8.69
N SER A 20 5.79 -4.52 7.88
CA SER A 20 5.34 -5.57 6.97
C SER A 20 6.38 -5.84 5.87
N LEU A 21 6.96 -4.77 5.31
CA LEU A 21 8.01 -4.86 4.31
C LEU A 21 9.28 -5.48 4.90
N SER A 22 9.71 -5.02 6.08
CA SER A 22 10.92 -5.54 6.75
C SER A 22 10.75 -7.00 7.17
N GLY A 23 9.57 -7.42 7.64
CA GLY A 23 9.27 -8.82 7.95
C GLY A 23 9.28 -9.72 6.72
N GLY A 24 8.74 -9.25 5.58
CA GLY A 24 8.79 -9.97 4.30
C GLY A 24 10.22 -10.11 3.77
N ILE A 25 11.03 -9.05 3.89
CA ILE A 25 12.45 -9.05 3.54
C ILE A 25 13.23 -9.99 4.47
N TYR A 26 12.97 -9.96 5.77
CA TYR A 26 13.62 -10.84 6.75
C TYR A 26 13.35 -12.32 6.44
N LEU A 27 12.11 -12.65 6.07
CA LEU A 27 11.73 -14.01 5.68
C LEU A 27 12.38 -14.42 4.35
N SER A 28 12.62 -13.47 3.43
CA SER A 28 13.32 -13.68 2.17
C SER A 28 14.83 -13.91 2.34
N ILE A 29 15.45 -13.40 3.41
CA ILE A 29 16.89 -13.57 3.69
C ILE A 29 17.19 -14.95 4.32
N ILE A 30 16.19 -15.59 4.93
CA ILE A 30 16.32 -16.89 5.63
C ILE A 30 16.20 -18.09 4.65
N ASP A 31 16.25 -17.86 3.32
CA ASP A 31 16.25 -18.91 2.29
C ASP A 31 14.95 -19.75 2.21
N LYS A 32 13.87 -19.27 2.84
CA LYS A 32 12.53 -19.83 2.65
C LYS A 32 11.93 -19.18 1.40
N PRO A 33 11.34 -19.93 0.45
CA PRO A 33 10.64 -19.32 -0.68
C PRO A 33 9.62 -18.32 -0.13
N ILE A 34 9.72 -17.09 -0.59
CA ILE A 34 8.81 -16.01 -0.22
C ILE A 34 7.41 -16.53 -0.55
N PRO A 35 6.51 -16.64 0.44
CA PRO A 35 5.19 -17.19 0.18
C PRO A 35 4.50 -16.35 -0.90
N GLU A 36 4.08 -16.99 -1.98
CA GLU A 36 3.45 -16.32 -3.13
C GLU A 36 2.24 -15.48 -2.70
N SER A 37 1.57 -15.88 -1.61
CA SER A 37 0.49 -15.13 -0.97
C SER A 37 0.92 -13.75 -0.46
N LEU A 38 2.15 -13.58 0.01
CA LEU A 38 2.68 -12.31 0.52
C LEU A 38 3.04 -11.35 -0.63
N ILE A 39 3.57 -11.89 -1.73
CA ILE A 39 3.81 -11.15 -2.97
C ILE A 39 2.47 -10.73 -3.60
N ALA A 40 1.50 -11.65 -3.68
CA ALA A 40 0.17 -11.38 -4.18
C ALA A 40 -0.55 -10.32 -3.33
N LEU A 41 -0.47 -10.40 -2.00
CA LEU A 41 -1.05 -9.40 -1.10
C LEU A 41 -0.46 -8.01 -1.35
N GLY A 42 0.87 -7.90 -1.47
CA GLY A 42 1.56 -6.64 -1.76
C GLY A 42 1.17 -6.06 -3.12
N GLY A 43 1.17 -6.89 -4.17
CA GLY A 43 0.74 -6.50 -5.52
C GLY A 43 -0.71 -6.04 -5.58
N ASN A 44 -1.62 -6.74 -4.88
CA ASN A 44 -3.03 -6.37 -4.79
C ASN A 44 -3.23 -5.02 -4.07
N ALA A 45 -2.50 -4.77 -2.98
CA ALA A 45 -2.55 -3.50 -2.27
C ALA A 45 -2.09 -2.32 -3.16
N ILE A 46 -0.99 -2.49 -3.89
CA ILE A 46 -0.47 -1.48 -4.83
C ILE A 46 -1.44 -1.29 -6.00
N GLY A 47 -2.02 -2.37 -6.54
CA GLY A 47 -3.01 -2.31 -7.62
C GLY A 47 -4.29 -1.58 -7.23
N ALA A 48 -4.80 -1.79 -6.01
CA ALA A 48 -5.95 -1.07 -5.48
C ALA A 48 -5.67 0.43 -5.29
N LEU A 49 -4.47 0.78 -4.80
CA LEU A 49 -4.02 2.17 -4.71
C LEU A 49 -3.90 2.80 -6.10
N ALA A 50 -3.28 2.10 -7.06
CA ALA A 50 -3.18 2.57 -8.44
C ALA A 50 -4.55 2.76 -9.09
N GLY A 51 -5.52 1.88 -8.81
CA GLY A 51 -6.90 2.02 -9.27
C GLY A 51 -7.63 3.22 -8.65
N LEU A 52 -7.37 3.55 -7.38
CA LEU A 52 -7.91 4.74 -6.73
C LEU A 52 -7.28 6.05 -7.26
N LEU A 53 -5.98 6.02 -7.57
CA LEU A 53 -5.27 7.17 -8.14
C LEU A 53 -5.45 7.27 -9.68
N ALA A 54 -6.04 6.26 -10.32
CA ALA A 54 -6.30 6.29 -11.75
C ALA A 54 -7.22 7.48 -12.06
N PRO A 55 -6.88 8.32 -13.05
CA PRO A 55 -7.68 9.49 -13.39
C PRO A 55 -9.10 9.06 -13.76
N SER A 56 -10.07 9.55 -12.99
CA SER A 56 -11.49 9.33 -13.27
C SER A 56 -11.83 10.00 -14.61
N PRO A 57 -12.58 9.33 -15.51
CA PRO A 57 -12.89 9.86 -16.82
C PRO A 57 -13.66 11.18 -16.69
N ILE A 58 -13.02 12.28 -17.08
CA ILE A 58 -13.66 13.58 -17.25
C ILE A 58 -14.61 13.46 -18.45
N ARG A 59 -15.91 13.42 -18.18
CA ARG A 59 -16.95 13.49 -19.20
C ARG A 59 -16.96 14.91 -19.75
N HIS A 60 -16.28 15.15 -20.86
CA HIS A 60 -16.39 16.40 -21.61
C HIS A 60 -17.67 16.35 -22.44
N ASN A 61 -18.73 16.94 -21.90
CA ASN A 61 -20.00 17.14 -22.58
C ASN A 61 -19.96 18.50 -23.28
N SER A 62 -19.58 18.48 -24.54
CA SER A 62 -19.73 19.61 -25.46
C SER A 62 -21.10 19.53 -26.13
N ASP A 63 -22.08 20.21 -25.54
CA ASP A 63 -23.31 20.66 -26.21
C ASP A 63 -23.18 22.17 -26.47
#